data_AF-A0A420W1U7-F1
#
_entry.id   AF-A0A420W1U7-F1
#
_cell.length_a   1.000
_cell.length_b   1.000
_cell.length_c   1.000
_cell.angle_alpha   90.00
_cell.angle_beta   90.00
_cell.angle_gamma   90.00
#
_symmetry.space_group_name_H-M   'P 1'
#
loop_
_entity.id
_entity.type
_entity.pdbx_description
1 polymer ?
#
loop_
_entity_poly.entity_id
_entity_poly.type
_entity_poly.pdbx_seq_one_letter_code
_entity_poly.pdbx_strand_id
1 'polypeptide(L)' 'MIHVKNRKRPGRQTMPSHGVGLRNVRKRMEYLFAEDFTMSEMQDEQSYELTLRVEIFKN' A
#
# COMPACT_ATOMS: atom_id res chain seq x y z
N MET A 1 7.83 2.07 -10.25
CA MET A 1 6.52 2.41 -9.63
C MET A 1 5.67 1.16 -9.63
N ILE A 2 5.15 0.76 -8.46
CA ILE A 2 4.24 -0.38 -8.29
C ILE A 2 2.87 0.17 -7.95
N HIS A 3 1.84 -0.31 -8.64
CA HIS A 3 0.46 0.12 -8.45
C HIS A 3 -0.45 -1.11 -8.33
N VAL A 4 -1.23 -1.18 -7.27
CA VAL A 4 -2.15 -2.29 -7.01
C VAL A 4 -3.53 -1.73 -6.75
N LYS A 5 -4.51 -2.16 -7.55
CA LYS A 5 -5.91 -1.82 -7.40
C LYS A 5 -6.74 -3.08 -7.33
N ASN A 6 -7.58 -3.19 -6.31
CA ASN A 6 -8.42 -4.36 -6.11
C ASN A 6 -9.82 -3.94 -5.68
N ARG A 7 -10.82 -4.68 -6.17
CA ARG A 7 -12.21 -4.52 -5.75
C ARG A 7 -12.40 -5.15 -4.37
N LYS A 8 -13.14 -4.47 -3.49
CA LYS A 8 -13.57 -5.04 -2.22
C LYS A 8 -14.50 -6.23 -2.50
N ARG A 9 -14.28 -7.33 -1.79
CA ARG A 9 -15.11 -8.53 -1.94
C ARG A 9 -16.54 -8.20 -1.49
N PRO A 10 -17.57 -8.60 -2.26
CA PRO A 10 -18.95 -8.45 -1.82
C PRO A 10 -19.21 -9.37 -0.60
N GLY A 11 -19.82 -8.81 0.45
CA GLY A 11 -20.10 -9.51 1.70
C GLY A 11 -19.79 -8.66 2.93
N ARG A 12 -20.41 -8.99 4.07
CA ARG A 12 -20.21 -8.25 5.33
C ARG A 12 -18.78 -8.45 5.81
N GLN A 13 -17.92 -7.44 5.63
CA GLN A 13 -16.59 -7.42 6.24
C GLN A 13 -16.74 -7.37 7.76
N THR A 14 -16.43 -8.47 8.44
CA THR A 14 -16.50 -8.58 9.91
C THR A 14 -15.29 -7.98 10.62
N MET A 15 -14.18 -7.74 9.91
CA MET A 15 -12.98 -7.07 10.45
C MET A 15 -12.25 -6.25 9.37
N PRO A 16 -11.60 -5.14 9.74
CA PRO A 16 -10.75 -4.38 8.82
C PRO A 16 -9.55 -5.23 8.39
N SER A 17 -9.59 -5.76 7.16
CA SER A 17 -8.61 -6.75 6.69
C SER A 17 -7.24 -6.20 6.28
N HIS A 18 -7.08 -4.88 6.15
CA HIS A 18 -5.91 -4.27 5.49
C HIS A 18 -4.90 -3.59 6.42
N GLY A 19 -5.26 -3.28 7.67
CA GLY A 19 -4.45 -2.42 8.55
C GLY A 19 -3.10 -3.02 8.99
N VAL A 20 -3.01 -4.35 9.14
CA VAL A 20 -1.77 -5.03 9.55
C VAL A 20 -0.86 -5.27 8.34
N GLY A 21 -1.43 -5.69 7.20
CA GLY A 21 -0.67 -5.98 5.98
C GLY A 21 0.03 -4.75 5.41
N LEU A 22 -0.68 -3.64 5.26
CA LEU A 22 -0.12 -2.39 4.72
C LEU A 22 0.94 -1.79 5.64
N ARG A 23 0.76 -1.90 6.95
CA ARG A 23 1.77 -1.47 7.94
C ARG A 23 3.06 -2.27 7.82
N ASN A 24 2.97 -3.57 7.57
CA ASN A 24 4.15 -4.41 7.35
C ASN A 24 4.86 -4.05 6.05
N VAL A 25 4.12 -3.73 4.99
CA VAL A 25 4.70 -3.23 3.73
C VAL A 25 5.45 -1.92 3.98
N ARG A 26 4.82 -0.94 4.65
CA ARG A 26 5.45 0.34 4.99
C ARG A 26 6.75 0.16 5.78
N LYS A 27 6.74 -0.64 6.86
CA LYS A 27 7.96 -0.93 7.65
C LYS A 27 9.09 -1.56 6.83
N ARG A 28 8.75 -2.44 5.88
CA ARG A 28 9.76 -3.04 4.98
C ARG A 28 10.35 -2.01 4.03
N MET A 29 9.53 -1.09 3.54
CA MET A 29 10.02 0.00 2.68
C MET A 29 10.94 0.95 3.45
N GLU A 30 10.57 1.32 4.68
CA GLU A 30 11.41 2.10 5.59
C GLU A 30 12.77 1.43 5.85
N TYR A 31 12.80 0.11 6.03
CA TYR A 31 14.05 -0.63 6.22
C TYR A 31 14.95 -0.64 4.98
N LEU A 32 14.35 -0.80 3.79
CA LEU A 32 15.12 -0.98 2.55
C LEU A 32 15.55 0.33 1.90
N PHE A 33 14.75 1.39 2.06
CA PHE A 33 14.90 2.64 1.31
C PHE A 33 14.91 3.87 2.22
N ALA A 34 14.89 3.71 3.55
CA ALA A 34 14.75 4.82 4.50
C ALA A 34 13.56 5.72 4.13
N GLU A 35 13.82 6.95 3.67
CA GLU A 35 12.81 7.92 3.26
C GLU A 35 12.69 8.06 1.74
N ASP A 36 13.50 7.32 0.96
CA ASP A 36 13.55 7.38 -0.51
C ASP A 36 12.42 6.58 -1.20
N PHE A 37 11.24 6.58 -0.56
CA PHE A 37 10.04 5.99 -1.11
C PHE A 37 8.80 6.78 -0.72
N THR A 38 7.78 6.73 -1.58
CA THR A 38 6.44 7.21 -1.26
C THR A 38 5.45 6.07 -1.37
N MET A 39 4.52 6.03 -0.41
CA MET A 39 3.43 5.06 -0.37
C MET A 39 2.13 5.80 -0.08
N SER A 40 1.21 5.78 -1.04
CA SER A 40 -0.12 6.38 -0.93
C SER A 40 -1.22 5.33 -1.04
N GLU A 41 -2.26 5.55 -0.23
CA GLU A 41 -3.40 4.66 -0.10
C GLU A 41 -4.66 5.45 -0.45
N MET A 42 -5.48 4.94 -1.37
CA MET A 42 -6.80 5.47 -1.65
C MET A 42 -7.82 4.34 -1.52
N GLN A 43 -8.95 4.62 -0.88
CA GLN A 43 -10.04 3.65 -0.76
C GLN A 43 -11.38 4.34 -0.91
N ASP A 44 -12.30 3.66 -1.57
CA ASP A 44 -13.71 4.02 -1.67
C ASP A 44 -14.58 2.82 -1.21
N GLU A 45 -15.89 2.89 -1.37
CA GLU A 45 -16.80 1.81 -0.95
C GLU A 45 -16.60 0.50 -1.72
N GLN A 46 -16.06 0.56 -2.93
CA GLN A 46 -15.98 -0.56 -3.86
C GLN A 46 -14.55 -1.06 -4.09
N SER A 47 -13.54 -0.25 -3.83
CA SER A 47 -12.16 -0.54 -4.21
C SER A 47 -11.15 -0.03 -3.19
N TYR A 48 -9.95 -0.60 -3.26
CA TYR A 48 -8.75 -0.07 -2.63
C TYR A 48 -7.63 0.01 -3.66
N GLU A 49 -6.78 1.02 -3.50
CA GLU A 49 -5.69 1.35 -4.39
C GLU A 49 -4.46 1.70 -3.57
N LEU A 50 -3.33 1.10 -3.92
CA LEU A 50 -2.03 1.31 -3.29
C LEU A 50 -1.04 1.70 -4.39
N THR A 51 -0.41 2.86 -4.23
CA THR A 51 0.69 3.29 -5.09
C THR A 51 1.97 3.35 -4.28
N LEU A 52 3.00 2.67 -4.78
CA LEU A 52 4.34 2.64 -4.20
C LEU A 52 5.37 3.10 -5.23
N ARG A 53 6.15 4.11 -4.87
CA ARG A 53 7.22 4.65 -5.69
C ARG A 53 8.51 4.66 -4.89
N VAL A 54 9.59 4.19 -5.51
CA VAL A 54 10.95 4.25 -4.97
C VAL A 54 11.73 5.15 -5.89
N GLU A 55 12.47 6.10 -5.31
CA GLU A 55 13.35 6.98 -6.07
C GLU A 55 14.76 6.38 -6.02
N ILE A 56 15.16 5.71 -7.10
CA ILE A 56 16.50 5.17 -7.21
C ILE A 56 17.37 6.27 -7.82
N PHE A 57 18.13 6.97 -6.98
CA PHE A 57 19.21 7.81 -7.46
C PHE A 57 20.29 6.91 -8.08
N LYS A 58 20.43 6.95 -9.41
CA LYS A 58 21.60 6.37 -10.07
C LYS A 58 22.76 7.33 -9.88
N ASN A 59 23.71 6.95 -9.03
CA ASN A 59 25.07 7.50 -9.10
C ASN A 59 25.77 6.99 -10.36
#